data_AF-A0A4Y2LJ76-F1
#
_entry.id   AF-A0A4Y2LJ76-F1
#
_cell.length_a   1.000
_cell.length_b   1.000
_cell.length_c   1.000
_cell.angle_alpha   90.00
_cell.angle_beta   90.00
_cell.angle_gamma   90.00
#
_symmetry.space_group_name_H-M   'P 1'
#
loop_
_entity.id
_entity.type
_entity.pdbx_description
1 polymer ?
#
loop_
_entity_poly.entity_id
_entity_poly.type
_entity_poly.pdbx_seq_one_letter_code
_entity_poly.pdbx_strand_id
1 'polypeptide(L)'
;MQQNYQDAMAMVRKFGKPYLFLTFTCNPSWSEILNSMEGVQRPEDRPDIIRGLPHAHILLTLDSESKIRTKDDIDKFVSAELPDPCTDLRLFQIVTKCMVHGPCGTININSPCMRDGQCCKSFPKQFKDDTEENVNGYPIYRRRATEPVQVGKYSIDNRWVVPYNPWLLKKFNAHIDVEVCASVKSVKYLYKYVYKGHDAVSVKIQKEGALDHDEILSFVEGRCVSASEAMWRLNEFNLSHKSHTVVRLAVHLPQQQPIVYQDGQEAQAIEQAALRKTTLTSWFELNKNDPSAHNISYSDIPQYYMFDKSTTNWKKRQRGGQNVIGRLPVVGILDTERYYLRMLLLRKSGAISFDDILTVNGLRCITFQQACQEYGLLRGDQ
;
A
#
# COMPACT_ATOMS: atom_id res chain seq x y z
N MET A 1 4.57 13.21 -1.58
CA MET A 1 3.60 12.10 -1.45
C MET A 1 3.85 10.92 -2.40
N GLN A 2 4.10 11.13 -3.70
CA GLN A 2 4.48 10.07 -4.68
C GLN A 2 5.64 9.18 -4.19
N GLN A 3 6.59 9.77 -3.46
CA GLN A 3 7.72 9.06 -2.88
C GLN A 3 7.32 7.99 -1.85
N ASN A 4 6.27 8.20 -1.06
CA ASN A 4 5.79 7.20 -0.11
C ASN A 4 5.21 5.98 -0.83
N TYR A 5 4.44 6.19 -1.90
CA TYR A 5 3.97 5.10 -2.74
C TYR A 5 5.16 4.31 -3.33
N GLN A 6 6.16 5.00 -3.87
CA GLN A 6 7.37 4.32 -4.38
C GLN A 6 8.14 3.57 -3.28
N ASP A 7 8.18 4.09 -2.04
CA ASP A 7 8.77 3.38 -0.89
C ASP A 7 8.00 2.09 -0.58
N ALA A 8 6.66 2.14 -0.55
CA ALA A 8 5.84 0.94 -0.35
C ALA A 8 6.00 -0.07 -1.49
N MET A 9 6.13 0.40 -2.73
CA MET A 9 6.43 -0.48 -3.86
C MET A 9 7.81 -1.14 -3.73
N ALA A 10 8.78 -0.49 -3.09
CA ALA A 10 10.06 -1.11 -2.75
C ALA A 10 9.89 -2.23 -1.72
N MET A 11 9.04 -2.02 -0.70
CA MET A 11 8.69 -3.07 0.26
C MET A 11 7.99 -4.25 -0.41
N VAL A 12 7.03 -3.99 -1.32
CA VAL A 12 6.32 -5.02 -2.09
C VAL A 12 7.28 -5.80 -2.99
N ARG A 13 8.30 -5.16 -3.56
CA ARG A 13 9.35 -5.87 -4.31
C ARG A 13 10.20 -6.76 -3.42
N LYS A 14 10.52 -6.32 -2.19
CA LYS A 14 11.34 -7.09 -1.25
C LYS A 14 10.58 -8.25 -0.62
N PHE A 15 9.34 -8.03 -0.19
CA PHE A 15 8.56 -9.01 0.59
C PHE A 15 7.51 -9.74 -0.23
N GLY A 16 7.21 -9.27 -1.44
CA GLY A 16 6.16 -9.80 -2.29
C GLY A 16 4.87 -8.96 -2.25
N LYS A 17 4.01 -9.24 -3.23
CA LYS A 17 2.67 -8.65 -3.31
C LYS A 17 1.81 -9.08 -2.11
N PRO A 18 0.88 -8.22 -1.64
CA PRO A 18 -0.11 -8.64 -0.66
C PRO A 18 -1.00 -9.76 -1.23
N TYR A 19 -1.61 -10.53 -0.33
CA TYR A 19 -2.55 -11.62 -0.64
C TYR A 19 -3.93 -11.39 -0.04
N LEU A 20 -4.01 -10.71 1.10
CA LEU A 20 -5.28 -10.41 1.76
C LEU A 20 -5.42 -8.91 1.96
N PHE A 21 -6.63 -8.41 1.75
CA PHE A 21 -7.08 -7.07 2.08
C PHE A 21 -8.19 -7.17 3.11
N LEU A 22 -7.95 -6.60 4.29
CA LEU A 22 -8.90 -6.61 5.39
C LEU A 22 -9.46 -5.21 5.56
N THR A 23 -10.79 -5.13 5.69
CA THR A 23 -11.45 -3.94 6.21
C THR A 23 -12.04 -4.28 7.57
N PHE A 24 -11.43 -3.71 8.61
CA PHE A 24 -11.78 -3.93 10.01
C PHE A 24 -12.60 -2.75 10.51
N THR A 25 -13.80 -3.02 11.01
CA THR A 25 -14.62 -2.04 11.72
C THR A 25 -14.82 -2.52 13.14
N CYS A 26 -14.39 -1.69 14.10
CA CYS A 26 -14.51 -1.96 15.52
C CYS A 26 -15.94 -2.32 15.93
N ASN A 27 -16.09 -3.28 16.85
CA ASN A 27 -17.39 -3.60 17.43
C ASN A 27 -17.65 -2.68 18.64
N PRO A 28 -18.68 -1.82 18.59
CA PRO A 28 -19.01 -0.91 19.68
C PRO A 28 -19.42 -1.62 20.98
N SER A 29 -19.73 -2.92 20.92
CA SER A 29 -20.11 -3.74 22.08
C SER A 29 -18.93 -4.41 22.78
N TRP A 30 -17.68 -4.08 22.45
CA TRP A 30 -16.53 -4.59 23.21
C TRP A 30 -16.50 -4.06 24.63
N SER A 31 -16.06 -4.90 25.57
CA SER A 31 -15.99 -4.57 27.00
C SER A 31 -15.22 -3.29 27.28
N GLU A 32 -14.14 -3.03 26.56
CA GLU A 32 -13.29 -1.85 26.72
C GLU A 32 -14.05 -0.57 26.41
N ILE A 33 -14.94 -0.61 25.42
CA ILE A 33 -15.80 0.51 25.03
C ILE A 33 -16.95 0.64 26.02
N LEU A 34 -17.60 -0.47 26.36
CA LEU A 34 -18.70 -0.49 27.34
C LEU A 34 -18.25 0.02 28.72
N ASN A 35 -17.05 -0.37 29.16
CA ASN A 35 -16.45 0.07 30.42
C ASN A 35 -16.04 1.54 30.40
N SER A 36 -15.83 2.14 29.22
CA SER A 36 -15.55 3.57 29.08
C SER A 36 -16.83 4.44 29.11
N MET A 37 -18.00 3.82 29.08
CA MET A 37 -19.28 4.51 29.18
C MET A 37 -19.75 4.55 30.64
N GLU A 38 -20.27 5.70 31.07
CA GLU A 38 -20.79 5.87 32.43
C GLU A 38 -22.23 5.35 32.52
N GLY A 39 -22.50 4.47 33.48
CA GLY A 39 -23.85 3.98 33.78
C GLY A 39 -24.42 2.99 32.75
N VAL A 40 -25.71 3.13 32.43
CA VAL A 40 -26.48 2.21 31.55
C VAL A 40 -26.59 2.74 30.11
N GLN A 41 -25.65 3.60 29.69
CA GLN A 41 -25.66 4.17 28.34
C GLN A 41 -25.41 3.09 27.29
N ARG A 42 -26.17 3.13 26.18
CA ARG A 42 -25.89 2.27 25.04
C ARG A 42 -24.87 2.96 24.13
N PRO A 43 -24.06 2.20 23.37
CA PRO A 43 -23.14 2.78 22.39
C PRO A 43 -23.79 3.82 21.47
N GLU A 44 -25.02 3.55 21.03
CA GLU A 44 -25.82 4.41 20.15
C GLU A 44 -26.06 5.81 20.73
N ASP A 45 -26.09 5.93 22.07
CA ASP A 45 -26.36 7.17 22.79
C ASP A 45 -25.08 8.02 22.97
N ARG A 46 -23.90 7.50 22.59
CA ARG A 46 -22.58 8.13 22.74
C ARG A 46 -21.82 8.25 21.41
N PRO A 47 -22.30 9.07 20.47
CA PRO A 47 -21.65 9.26 19.17
C PRO A 47 -20.24 9.85 19.30
N ASP A 48 -19.94 10.56 20.37
CA ASP A 48 -18.60 11.07 20.71
C ASP A 48 -17.59 9.94 20.93
N ILE A 49 -18.02 8.80 21.49
CA ILE A 49 -17.21 7.59 21.66
C ILE A 49 -17.23 6.75 20.37
N ILE A 50 -18.42 6.51 19.81
CA ILE A 50 -18.59 5.54 18.72
C ILE A 50 -18.07 6.06 17.37
N ARG A 51 -18.19 7.36 17.07
CA ARG A 51 -17.65 7.92 15.81
C ARG A 51 -16.12 7.90 15.76
N GLY A 52 -15.45 7.84 16.91
CA GLY A 52 -13.99 7.76 17.00
C GLY A 52 -13.42 6.35 16.92
N LEU A 53 -14.25 5.31 16.82
CA LEU A 53 -13.77 3.94 16.87
C LEU A 53 -12.90 3.58 15.65
N PRO A 54 -11.85 2.75 15.84
CA PRO A 54 -10.94 2.40 14.77
C PRO A 54 -11.64 1.74 13.58
N HIS A 55 -11.36 2.28 12.41
CA HIS A 55 -11.60 1.64 11.12
C HIS A 55 -10.26 1.48 10.41
N ALA A 56 -9.91 0.25 10.03
CA ALA A 56 -8.61 -0.04 9.46
C ALA A 56 -8.72 -0.76 8.11
N HIS A 57 -7.89 -0.32 7.16
CA HIS A 57 -7.63 -1.02 5.92
C HIS A 57 -6.23 -1.64 5.98
N ILE A 58 -6.15 -2.97 5.93
CA ILE A 58 -4.92 -3.71 6.20
C ILE A 58 -4.60 -4.58 4.99
N LEU A 59 -3.35 -4.51 4.50
CA LEU A 59 -2.82 -5.41 3.48
C LEU A 59 -1.86 -6.39 4.14
N LEU A 60 -2.07 -7.69 3.91
CA LEU A 60 -1.22 -8.74 4.44
C LEU A 60 -0.46 -9.42 3.31
N THR A 61 0.87 -9.43 3.42
CA THR A 61 1.75 -10.28 2.61
C THR A 61 2.04 -11.53 3.42
N LEU A 62 1.69 -12.68 2.85
CA LEU A 62 1.86 -13.99 3.50
C LEU A 62 3.27 -14.53 3.19
N ASP A 63 3.83 -15.29 4.13
CA ASP A 63 5.06 -16.04 3.92
C ASP A 63 4.91 -17.09 2.81
N SER A 64 6.02 -17.70 2.38
CA SER A 64 6.03 -18.66 1.27
C SER A 64 5.14 -19.88 1.48
N GLU A 65 5.01 -20.35 2.71
CA GLU A 65 4.26 -21.56 3.07
C GLU A 65 2.76 -21.28 3.13
N SER A 66 2.38 -20.06 3.47
CA SER A 66 0.98 -19.62 3.62
C SER A 66 0.42 -18.91 2.38
N LYS A 67 1.18 -18.79 1.27
CA LYS A 67 0.67 -18.13 0.06
C LYS A 67 -0.55 -18.85 -0.47
N ILE A 68 -1.60 -18.07 -0.72
CA ILE A 68 -2.82 -18.50 -1.42
C ILE A 68 -2.47 -18.67 -2.90
N ARG A 69 -2.53 -19.90 -3.40
CA ARG A 69 -2.18 -20.25 -4.80
C ARG A 69 -3.32 -20.93 -5.55
N THR A 70 -4.25 -21.54 -4.83
CA THR A 70 -5.33 -22.34 -5.38
C THR A 70 -6.69 -21.89 -4.83
N LYS A 71 -7.77 -22.37 -5.44
CA LYS A 71 -9.14 -22.19 -4.95
C LYS A 71 -9.34 -22.80 -3.56
N ASP A 72 -8.72 -23.96 -3.31
CA ASP A 72 -8.78 -24.62 -2.01
C ASP A 72 -8.07 -23.80 -0.93
N ASP A 73 -6.96 -23.13 -1.28
CA ASP A 73 -6.32 -22.19 -0.36
C ASP A 73 -7.25 -21.01 -0.05
N ILE A 74 -7.96 -20.47 -1.05
CA ILE A 74 -8.92 -19.39 -0.84
C ILE A 74 -9.99 -19.84 0.15
N ASP A 75 -10.63 -20.98 -0.10
CA ASP A 75 -11.71 -21.52 0.72
C ASP A 75 -11.26 -21.90 2.13
N LYS A 76 -9.97 -22.22 2.32
CA LYS A 76 -9.36 -22.44 3.64
C LYS A 76 -9.30 -21.16 4.48
N PHE A 77 -9.08 -20.00 3.85
CA PHE A 77 -8.90 -18.74 4.55
C PHE A 77 -10.12 -17.82 4.53
N VAL A 78 -10.97 -17.91 3.51
CA VAL A 78 -12.08 -16.99 3.28
C VAL A 78 -13.34 -17.79 2.97
N SER A 79 -14.40 -17.50 3.72
CA SER A 79 -15.75 -17.98 3.45
C SER A 79 -16.66 -16.80 3.14
N ALA A 80 -17.64 -17.04 2.29
CA ALA A 80 -18.74 -16.11 2.04
C ALA A 80 -20.10 -16.80 2.23
N GLU A 81 -20.14 -17.82 3.11
CA GLU A 81 -21.32 -18.62 3.41
C GLU A 81 -21.73 -18.43 4.88
N LEU A 82 -23.03 -18.59 5.16
CA LEU A 82 -23.55 -18.72 6.51
C LEU A 82 -23.00 -20.02 7.14
N PRO A 83 -22.40 -19.94 8.34
CA PRO A 83 -21.98 -21.14 9.07
C PRO A 83 -23.17 -22.02 9.43
N ASP A 84 -22.97 -23.32 9.56
CA ASP A 84 -24.00 -24.20 10.10
C ASP A 84 -24.11 -24.01 11.62
N PRO A 85 -25.26 -23.54 12.16
CA PRO A 85 -25.44 -23.32 13.59
C PRO A 85 -25.35 -24.61 14.43
N CYS A 86 -25.57 -25.79 13.84
CA CYS A 86 -25.38 -27.07 14.53
C CYS A 86 -23.90 -27.38 14.78
N THR A 87 -22.99 -26.81 13.97
CA THR A 87 -21.55 -27.08 14.08
C THR A 87 -20.79 -25.94 14.76
N ASP A 88 -21.12 -24.68 14.46
CA ASP A 88 -20.48 -23.50 15.06
C ASP A 88 -21.50 -22.37 15.25
N LEU A 89 -22.36 -22.53 16.27
CA LEU A 89 -23.37 -21.54 16.64
C LEU A 89 -22.77 -20.15 16.91
N ARG A 90 -21.58 -20.10 17.50
CA ARG A 90 -20.90 -18.83 17.81
C ARG A 90 -20.54 -18.09 16.52
N LEU A 91 -19.91 -18.76 15.56
CA LEU A 91 -19.57 -18.14 14.29
C LEU A 91 -20.83 -17.73 13.53
N PHE A 92 -21.88 -18.57 13.53
CA PHE A 92 -23.16 -18.25 12.90
C PHE A 92 -23.75 -16.94 13.46
N GLN A 93 -23.78 -16.77 14.78
CA GLN A 93 -24.24 -15.54 15.43
C GLN A 93 -23.40 -14.31 15.05
N ILE A 94 -22.08 -14.46 14.95
CA ILE A 94 -21.20 -13.36 14.55
C ILE A 94 -21.42 -12.99 13.08
N VAL A 95 -21.50 -13.97 12.19
CA VAL A 95 -21.70 -13.76 10.74
C VAL A 95 -23.05 -13.11 10.48
N THR A 96 -24.13 -13.62 11.07
CA THR A 96 -25.48 -13.04 10.90
C THR A 96 -25.58 -11.62 11.46
N LYS A 97 -24.86 -11.31 12.55
CA LYS A 97 -24.84 -9.98 13.15
C LYS A 97 -23.97 -8.98 12.38
N CYS A 98 -22.78 -9.39 11.97
CA CYS A 98 -21.72 -8.47 11.54
C CYS A 98 -21.31 -8.62 10.07
N MET A 99 -21.61 -9.72 9.41
CA MET A 99 -21.12 -10.00 8.05
C MET A 99 -22.24 -10.17 7.02
N VAL A 100 -23.48 -9.81 7.37
CA VAL A 100 -24.56 -9.73 6.39
C VAL A 100 -24.58 -8.32 5.81
N HIS A 101 -24.45 -8.21 4.49
CA HIS A 101 -24.69 -6.95 3.80
C HIS A 101 -26.14 -6.52 4.01
N GLY A 102 -26.34 -5.29 4.50
CA GLY A 102 -27.68 -4.74 4.70
C GLY A 102 -28.51 -4.83 3.42
N PRO A 103 -29.80 -5.24 3.48
CA PRO A 103 -30.64 -5.35 2.31
C PRO A 103 -30.64 -4.06 1.50
N CYS A 104 -30.49 -4.19 0.19
CA CYS A 104 -30.44 -3.08 -0.75
C CYS A 104 -31.05 -3.50 -2.08
N GLY A 105 -30.93 -2.67 -3.11
CA GLY A 105 -31.55 -2.93 -4.40
C GLY A 105 -33.07 -2.77 -4.30
N THR A 106 -33.79 -3.74 -4.85
CA THR A 106 -35.26 -3.75 -4.82
C THR A 106 -35.84 -3.91 -3.42
N ILE A 107 -35.09 -4.48 -2.48
CA ILE A 107 -35.54 -4.67 -1.09
C ILE A 107 -35.49 -3.34 -0.31
N ASN A 108 -34.49 -2.50 -0.60
CA ASN A 108 -34.37 -1.17 0.00
C ASN A 108 -33.55 -0.24 -0.90
N ILE A 109 -34.24 0.59 -1.67
CA ILE A 109 -33.62 1.54 -2.59
C ILE A 109 -32.90 2.70 -1.87
N ASN A 110 -33.24 2.95 -0.61
CA ASN A 110 -32.69 4.03 0.20
C ASN A 110 -31.41 3.62 0.96
N SER A 111 -30.93 2.38 0.77
CA SER A 111 -29.70 1.92 1.43
C SER A 111 -28.49 2.76 0.99
N PRO A 112 -27.57 3.16 1.89
CA PRO A 112 -26.44 4.03 1.57
C PRO A 112 -25.49 3.50 0.49
N CYS A 113 -25.53 2.20 0.23
CA CYS A 113 -24.74 1.55 -0.81
C CYS A 113 -25.32 1.73 -2.22
N MET A 114 -26.56 2.21 -2.36
CA MET A 114 -27.21 2.40 -3.64
C MET A 114 -26.65 3.61 -4.38
N ARG A 115 -26.22 3.42 -5.62
CA ARG A 115 -25.86 4.48 -6.57
C ARG A 115 -26.47 4.15 -7.92
N ASP A 116 -27.10 5.14 -8.55
CA ASP A 116 -27.67 5.00 -9.90
C ASP A 116 -28.60 3.76 -10.03
N GLY A 117 -29.39 3.50 -8.98
CA GLY A 117 -30.33 2.36 -8.93
C GLY A 117 -29.69 0.99 -8.68
N GLN A 118 -28.37 0.90 -8.50
CA GLN A 118 -27.65 -0.35 -8.25
C GLN A 118 -26.82 -0.30 -6.97
N CYS A 119 -26.62 -1.45 -6.33
CA CYS A 119 -25.70 -1.54 -5.20
C CYS A 119 -24.26 -1.35 -5.69
N CYS A 120 -23.52 -0.37 -5.14
CA CYS A 120 -22.12 -0.13 -5.49
C CYS A 120 -21.17 -1.29 -5.11
N LYS A 121 -21.65 -2.25 -4.33
CA LYS A 121 -20.97 -3.50 -3.96
C LYS A 121 -21.53 -4.72 -4.70
N SER A 122 -22.51 -4.51 -5.59
CA SER A 122 -23.16 -5.53 -6.41
C SER A 122 -23.81 -6.65 -5.59
N PHE A 123 -24.47 -6.31 -4.49
CA PHE A 123 -25.31 -7.24 -3.74
C PHE A 123 -26.76 -7.21 -4.26
N PRO A 124 -27.50 -8.33 -4.19
CA PRO A 124 -27.02 -9.67 -3.80
C PRO A 124 -26.03 -10.24 -4.82
N LYS A 125 -25.05 -11.03 -4.35
CA LYS A 125 -24.13 -11.77 -5.22
C LYS A 125 -24.86 -12.94 -5.90
N GLN A 126 -24.22 -13.57 -6.89
CA GLN A 126 -24.73 -14.80 -7.49
C GLN A 126 -24.39 -16.00 -6.60
N PHE A 127 -25.25 -17.03 -6.64
CA PHE A 127 -24.86 -18.34 -6.10
C PHE A 127 -23.77 -18.97 -6.96
N LYS A 128 -22.85 -19.66 -6.30
CA LYS A 128 -21.73 -20.37 -6.91
C LYS A 128 -21.38 -21.58 -6.06
N ASP A 129 -21.34 -22.75 -6.66
CA ASP A 129 -21.02 -23.99 -5.94
C ASP A 129 -19.53 -24.10 -5.59
N ASP A 130 -18.67 -23.49 -6.40
CA ASP A 130 -17.21 -23.48 -6.23
C ASP A 130 -16.63 -22.07 -6.40
N THR A 131 -15.50 -21.82 -5.75
CA THR A 131 -14.75 -20.58 -5.93
C THR A 131 -14.14 -20.50 -7.33
N GLU A 132 -14.24 -19.35 -7.98
CA GLU A 132 -13.64 -19.08 -9.29
C GLU A 132 -12.56 -18.00 -9.19
N GLU A 133 -11.43 -18.26 -9.85
CA GLU A 133 -10.37 -17.27 -9.97
C GLU A 133 -10.78 -16.16 -10.91
N ASN A 134 -10.44 -14.92 -10.54
CA ASN A 134 -10.64 -13.76 -11.39
C ASN A 134 -9.29 -13.13 -11.70
N VAL A 135 -8.79 -13.34 -12.91
CA VAL A 135 -7.46 -12.88 -13.37
C VAL A 135 -7.27 -11.37 -13.20
N ASN A 136 -8.36 -10.59 -13.22
CA ASN A 136 -8.34 -9.13 -13.19
C ASN A 136 -8.96 -8.48 -11.94
N GLY A 137 -9.41 -9.28 -10.96
CA GLY A 137 -10.19 -8.79 -9.82
C GLY A 137 -10.07 -9.65 -8.57
N TYR A 138 -11.06 -9.52 -7.68
CA TYR A 138 -11.24 -10.41 -6.54
C TYR A 138 -11.82 -11.75 -7.02
N PRO A 139 -11.45 -12.88 -6.39
CA PRO A 139 -12.09 -14.16 -6.66
C PRO A 139 -13.61 -14.07 -6.50
N ILE A 140 -14.32 -14.89 -7.27
CA ILE A 140 -15.74 -15.09 -7.05
C ILE A 140 -15.85 -16.22 -6.04
N TYR A 141 -16.14 -15.89 -4.78
CA TYR A 141 -16.21 -16.87 -3.71
C TYR A 141 -17.40 -17.81 -3.86
N ARG A 142 -17.21 -19.06 -3.44
CA ARG A 142 -18.27 -20.03 -3.22
C ARG A 142 -19.39 -19.45 -2.33
N ARG A 143 -20.62 -19.60 -2.80
CA ARG A 143 -21.88 -19.20 -2.17
C ARG A 143 -22.92 -20.23 -2.58
N ARG A 144 -22.98 -21.39 -1.91
CA ARG A 144 -23.95 -22.43 -2.26
C ARG A 144 -25.37 -22.00 -1.90
N ALA A 145 -26.34 -22.49 -2.65
CA ALA A 145 -27.74 -22.30 -2.29
C ALA A 145 -28.06 -23.15 -1.05
N THR A 146 -28.55 -22.49 -0.01
CA THR A 146 -29.03 -23.12 1.23
C THR A 146 -30.35 -22.48 1.62
N GLU A 147 -31.06 -23.09 2.57
CA GLU A 147 -32.25 -22.48 3.14
C GLU A 147 -31.90 -21.10 3.74
N PRO A 148 -32.68 -20.05 3.40
CA PRO A 148 -32.50 -18.73 3.99
C PRO A 148 -32.72 -18.74 5.50
N VAL A 149 -32.01 -17.87 6.20
CA VAL A 149 -32.15 -17.65 7.64
C VAL A 149 -32.74 -16.27 7.92
N GLN A 150 -33.51 -16.15 9.00
CA GLN A 150 -34.05 -14.86 9.42
C GLN A 150 -33.00 -14.03 10.15
N VAL A 151 -32.66 -12.86 9.62
CA VAL A 151 -31.77 -11.87 10.22
C VAL A 151 -32.54 -10.57 10.41
N GLY A 152 -32.99 -10.33 11.64
CA GLY A 152 -33.93 -9.25 11.94
C GLY A 152 -35.27 -9.49 11.25
N LYS A 153 -35.69 -8.59 10.36
CA LYS A 153 -36.94 -8.70 9.59
C LYS A 153 -36.75 -9.26 8.16
N TYR A 154 -35.55 -9.71 7.84
CA TYR A 154 -35.17 -10.08 6.48
C TYR A 154 -34.78 -11.55 6.40
N SER A 155 -35.27 -12.22 5.36
CA SER A 155 -34.84 -13.56 4.97
C SER A 155 -33.56 -13.46 4.14
N ILE A 156 -32.46 -14.00 4.66
CA ILE A 156 -31.11 -13.81 4.13
C ILE A 156 -30.49 -15.17 3.78
N ASP A 157 -29.85 -15.24 2.62
CA ASP A 157 -29.06 -16.39 2.17
C ASP A 157 -27.59 -16.01 1.90
N ASN A 158 -26.81 -16.98 1.44
CA ASN A 158 -25.38 -16.83 1.15
C ASN A 158 -25.03 -15.73 0.14
N ARG A 159 -25.98 -15.19 -0.64
CA ARG A 159 -25.70 -14.10 -1.59
C ARG A 159 -25.43 -12.76 -0.91
N TRP A 160 -25.81 -12.62 0.36
CA TRP A 160 -25.69 -11.39 1.14
C TRP A 160 -24.50 -11.39 2.10
N VAL A 161 -23.84 -12.53 2.27
CA VAL A 161 -22.72 -12.65 3.21
C VAL A 161 -21.47 -11.95 2.66
N VAL A 162 -20.91 -11.03 3.42
CA VAL A 162 -19.63 -10.38 3.13
C VAL A 162 -18.50 -11.38 3.41
N PRO A 163 -17.49 -11.53 2.54
CA PRO A 163 -16.39 -12.47 2.74
C PRO A 163 -15.68 -12.27 4.07
N TYR A 164 -15.35 -13.36 4.76
CA TYR A 164 -14.75 -13.31 6.10
C TYR A 164 -13.81 -14.48 6.35
N ASN A 165 -12.93 -14.32 7.34
CA ASN A 165 -12.16 -15.43 7.90
C ASN A 165 -12.79 -15.89 9.23
N PRO A 166 -13.19 -17.17 9.38
CA PRO A 166 -13.83 -17.70 10.58
C PRO A 166 -13.07 -17.45 11.88
N TRP A 167 -11.74 -17.55 11.85
CA TRP A 167 -10.90 -17.38 13.03
C TRP A 167 -10.83 -15.91 13.46
N LEU A 168 -10.64 -14.98 12.51
CA LEU A 168 -10.62 -13.54 12.79
C LEU A 168 -11.94 -13.07 13.40
N LEU A 169 -13.08 -13.53 12.84
CA LEU A 169 -14.38 -13.18 13.40
C LEU A 169 -14.56 -13.71 14.82
N LYS A 170 -14.20 -14.98 15.09
CA LYS A 170 -14.30 -15.53 16.44
C LYS A 170 -13.37 -14.83 17.42
N LYS A 171 -12.18 -14.44 16.98
CA LYS A 171 -11.18 -13.76 17.82
C LYS A 171 -11.61 -12.35 18.20
N PHE A 172 -12.09 -11.57 17.24
CA PHE A 172 -12.34 -10.15 17.42
C PHE A 172 -13.81 -9.79 17.58
N ASN A 173 -14.74 -10.69 17.23
CA ASN A 173 -16.19 -10.45 17.30
C ASN A 173 -16.56 -9.08 16.69
N ALA A 174 -16.18 -8.85 15.44
CA ALA A 174 -16.29 -7.54 14.78
C ALA A 174 -16.60 -7.71 13.29
N HIS A 175 -17.01 -6.63 12.61
CA HIS A 175 -17.16 -6.63 11.16
C HIS A 175 -15.77 -6.60 10.51
N ILE A 176 -15.33 -7.73 9.97
CA ILE A 176 -14.03 -7.89 9.32
C ILE A 176 -14.24 -8.50 7.93
N ASP A 177 -14.31 -7.63 6.93
CA ASP A 177 -14.34 -8.04 5.52
C ASP A 177 -12.94 -8.50 5.12
N VAL A 178 -12.82 -9.72 4.61
CA VAL A 178 -11.55 -10.34 4.21
C VAL A 178 -11.60 -10.69 2.74
N GLU A 179 -10.85 -9.94 1.95
CA GLU A 179 -10.79 -10.11 0.50
C GLU A 179 -9.42 -10.65 0.06
N VAL A 180 -9.41 -11.68 -0.78
CA VAL A 180 -8.19 -12.17 -1.44
C VAL A 180 -7.79 -11.20 -2.54
N CYS A 181 -6.65 -10.54 -2.38
CA CYS A 181 -6.15 -9.53 -3.28
C CYS A 181 -4.78 -9.90 -3.86
N ALA A 182 -4.73 -10.71 -4.91
CA ALA A 182 -3.45 -11.12 -5.51
C ALA A 182 -2.82 -10.08 -6.45
N SER A 183 -3.08 -8.78 -6.25
CA SER A 183 -2.66 -7.70 -7.17
C SER A 183 -1.97 -6.53 -6.49
N VAL A 184 -0.97 -5.98 -7.16
CA VAL A 184 -0.30 -4.71 -6.78
C VAL A 184 -1.25 -3.51 -6.86
N LYS A 185 -2.40 -3.64 -7.54
CA LYS A 185 -3.45 -2.62 -7.55
C LYS A 185 -3.99 -2.33 -6.14
N SER A 186 -4.01 -3.32 -5.24
CA SER A 186 -4.49 -3.13 -3.87
C SER A 186 -3.58 -2.23 -3.04
N VAL A 187 -2.27 -2.19 -3.36
CA VAL A 187 -1.33 -1.23 -2.75
C VAL A 187 -1.69 0.21 -3.15
N LYS A 188 -2.06 0.43 -4.42
CA LYS A 188 -2.58 1.74 -4.86
C LYS A 188 -3.85 2.13 -4.10
N TYR A 189 -4.72 1.15 -3.82
CA TYR A 189 -5.95 1.36 -3.07
C TYR A 189 -5.68 1.85 -1.64
N LEU A 190 -4.73 1.26 -0.91
CA LEU A 190 -4.37 1.76 0.42
C LEU A 190 -3.88 3.22 0.36
N TYR A 191 -3.04 3.50 -0.63
CA TYR A 191 -2.52 4.85 -0.84
C TYR A 191 -3.60 5.86 -1.27
N LYS A 192 -4.69 5.41 -1.91
CA LYS A 192 -5.86 6.27 -2.15
C LYS A 192 -6.38 6.88 -0.85
N TYR A 193 -6.41 6.14 0.26
CA TYR A 193 -6.87 6.68 1.55
C TYR A 193 -5.86 7.66 2.17
N VAL A 194 -4.57 7.43 1.96
CA VAL A 194 -3.53 8.40 2.32
C VAL A 194 -3.62 9.67 1.45
N TYR A 195 -4.08 9.54 0.20
CA TYR A 195 -4.12 10.61 -0.80
C TYR A 195 -5.48 11.27 -1.01
N LYS A 196 -6.55 10.80 -0.36
CA LYS A 196 -7.92 11.31 -0.55
C LYS A 196 -8.07 12.80 -0.17
N GLY A 197 -7.04 13.38 0.44
CA GLY A 197 -7.08 14.72 0.99
C GLY A 197 -7.85 14.71 2.31
N HIS A 198 -7.92 15.88 2.93
CA HIS A 198 -8.73 16.06 4.13
C HIS A 198 -10.04 16.68 3.71
N ASP A 199 -11.08 16.45 4.50
CA ASP A 199 -12.33 17.16 4.28
C ASP A 199 -12.04 18.67 4.34
N ALA A 200 -12.40 19.37 3.28
CA ALA A 200 -12.15 20.79 3.11
C ALA A 200 -13.48 21.52 3.01
N VAL A 201 -13.54 22.69 3.62
CA VAL A 201 -14.66 23.63 3.53
C VAL A 201 -14.18 24.82 2.73
N SER A 202 -14.88 25.14 1.65
CA SER A 202 -14.67 26.39 0.92
C SER A 202 -15.57 27.46 1.52
N VAL A 203 -14.97 28.54 2.01
CA VAL A 203 -15.67 29.70 2.59
C VAL A 203 -15.51 30.88 1.64
N LYS A 204 -16.63 31.43 1.16
CA LYS A 204 -16.64 32.67 0.38
C LYS A 204 -16.75 33.87 1.32
N ILE A 205 -15.75 34.76 1.30
CA ILE A 205 -15.78 36.01 2.06
C ILE A 205 -16.27 37.11 1.12
N GLN A 206 -17.46 37.66 1.37
CA GLN A 206 -17.98 38.83 0.64
C GLN A 206 -17.80 40.08 1.50
N LYS A 207 -17.15 41.12 0.96
CA LYS A 207 -17.18 42.47 1.52
C LYS A 207 -18.34 43.22 0.88
N GLU A 208 -19.28 43.73 1.69
CA GLU A 208 -20.32 44.63 1.19
C GLU A 208 -19.69 45.95 0.70
N GLY A 209 -19.98 46.34 -0.55
CA GLY A 209 -19.66 47.67 -1.09
C GLY A 209 -18.31 47.84 -1.83
N ALA A 210 -17.55 46.78 -2.11
CA ALA A 210 -16.31 46.89 -2.90
C ALA A 210 -16.56 46.66 -4.40
N LEU A 211 -16.15 47.62 -5.25
CA LEU A 211 -16.26 47.57 -6.72
C LEU A 211 -15.16 46.75 -7.40
N ASP A 212 -14.13 46.32 -6.65
CA ASP A 212 -12.99 45.55 -7.15
C ASP A 212 -13.14 44.09 -6.71
N HIS A 213 -13.76 43.28 -7.56
CA HIS A 213 -14.13 41.89 -7.26
C HIS A 213 -13.12 40.91 -7.87
N ASP A 214 -12.14 40.49 -7.08
CA ASP A 214 -11.29 39.35 -7.41
C ASP A 214 -11.96 38.05 -6.95
N GLU A 215 -12.52 37.30 -7.91
CA GLU A 215 -13.22 36.03 -7.67
C GLU A 215 -12.30 34.97 -7.07
N ILE A 216 -10.98 34.99 -7.34
CA ILE A 216 -10.01 34.00 -6.86
C ILE A 216 -9.61 34.30 -5.41
N LEU A 217 -9.45 35.57 -5.05
CA LEU A 217 -9.10 35.98 -3.68
C LEU A 217 -10.27 35.92 -2.68
N SER A 218 -11.50 35.75 -3.17
CA SER A 218 -12.73 35.75 -2.35
C SER A 218 -13.05 34.40 -1.70
N PHE A 219 -12.25 33.36 -1.94
CA PHE A 219 -12.44 32.03 -1.35
C PHE A 219 -11.27 31.65 -0.44
N VAL A 220 -11.61 31.19 0.76
CA VAL A 220 -10.65 30.53 1.67
C VAL A 220 -11.01 29.05 1.71
N GLU A 221 -10.11 28.19 1.22
CA GLU A 221 -10.20 26.77 1.46
C GLU A 221 -9.63 26.43 2.84
N GLY A 222 -10.51 26.13 3.79
CA GLY A 222 -10.16 25.69 5.13
C GLY A 222 -10.17 24.17 5.23
N ARG A 223 -9.11 23.59 5.79
CA ARG A 223 -9.12 22.17 6.16
C ARG A 223 -10.00 21.97 7.40
N CYS A 224 -10.97 21.06 7.32
CA CYS A 224 -11.69 20.60 8.49
C CYS A 224 -10.79 19.64 9.29
N VAL A 225 -10.58 19.93 10.57
CA VAL A 225 -9.83 19.09 11.50
C VAL A 225 -10.80 18.67 12.59
N SER A 226 -11.07 17.36 12.69
CA SER A 226 -11.92 16.84 13.76
C SER A 226 -11.24 17.03 15.13
N ALA A 227 -12.02 17.04 16.23
CA ALA A 227 -11.46 17.17 17.58
C ALA A 227 -10.40 16.09 17.87
N SER A 228 -10.62 14.85 17.44
CA SER A 228 -9.65 13.75 17.59
C SER A 228 -8.37 14.01 16.83
N GLU A 229 -8.45 14.51 15.59
CA GLU A 229 -7.27 14.85 14.80
C GLU A 229 -6.52 16.06 15.39
N ALA A 230 -7.25 17.08 15.86
CA ALA A 230 -6.68 18.25 16.52
C ALA A 230 -5.90 17.85 17.77
N MET A 231 -6.47 17.00 18.63
CA MET A 231 -5.78 16.46 19.79
C MET A 231 -4.52 15.67 19.39
N TRP A 232 -4.60 14.82 18.37
CA TRP A 232 -3.44 14.05 17.89
C TRP A 232 -2.30 14.97 17.44
N ARG A 233 -2.64 16.07 16.75
CA ARG A 233 -1.68 17.08 16.29
C ARG A 233 -1.11 17.92 17.42
N LEU A 234 -1.94 18.39 18.35
CA LEU A 234 -1.52 19.19 19.51
C LEU A 234 -0.57 18.43 20.42
N ASN A 235 -0.72 17.11 20.50
CA ASN A 235 0.18 16.22 21.23
C ASN A 235 1.38 15.74 20.40
N GLU A 236 1.56 16.25 19.18
CA GLU A 236 2.65 15.91 18.26
C GLU A 236 2.78 14.39 17.99
N PHE A 237 1.68 13.65 18.08
CA PHE A 237 1.71 12.22 17.80
C PHE A 237 1.95 11.97 16.31
N ASN A 238 2.81 10.99 16.02
CA ASN A 238 3.12 10.62 14.64
C ASN A 238 1.85 10.14 13.92
N LEU A 239 1.50 10.80 12.82
CA LEU A 239 0.37 10.41 11.95
C LEU A 239 0.71 9.22 11.05
N SER A 240 1.99 8.92 10.89
CA SER A 240 2.46 7.79 10.09
C SER A 240 3.70 7.18 10.72
N HIS A 241 3.80 5.86 10.65
CA HIS A 241 4.95 5.12 11.11
C HIS A 241 5.44 4.19 10.00
N LYS A 242 6.77 4.05 9.86
CA LYS A 242 7.40 3.09 8.95
C LYS A 242 8.39 2.28 9.75
N SER A 243 8.19 0.96 9.79
CA SER A 243 9.14 0.04 10.42
C SER A 243 10.44 -0.13 9.62
N HIS A 244 10.38 0.17 8.31
CA HIS A 244 11.52 0.02 7.40
C HIS A 244 12.01 1.37 6.88
N THR A 245 13.33 1.52 6.79
CA THR A 245 13.97 2.67 6.16
C THR A 245 14.22 2.36 4.68
N VAL A 246 13.67 3.19 3.79
CA VAL A 246 13.92 3.07 2.35
C VAL A 246 15.01 4.07 1.93
N VAL A 247 16.17 3.56 1.53
CA VAL A 247 17.30 4.35 1.04
C VAL A 247 17.21 4.49 -0.48
N ARG A 248 17.12 5.72 -0.96
CA ARG A 248 17.03 6.01 -2.40
C ARG A 248 18.42 5.97 -3.02
N LEU A 249 18.58 5.11 -4.02
CA LEU A 249 19.82 4.90 -4.73
C LEU A 249 19.82 5.68 -6.05
N ALA A 250 20.95 6.27 -6.41
CA ALA A 250 21.09 7.08 -7.60
C ALA A 250 21.16 6.17 -8.83
N VAL A 251 20.54 6.60 -9.92
CA VAL A 251 20.67 5.96 -11.23
C VAL A 251 20.78 7.09 -12.24
N HIS A 252 21.95 7.21 -12.85
CA HIS A 252 22.24 8.21 -13.86
C HIS A 252 23.33 7.68 -14.79
N LEU A 253 23.36 8.20 -16.02
CA LEU A 253 24.42 7.91 -16.96
C LEU A 253 25.71 8.65 -16.55
N PRO A 254 26.88 8.30 -17.12
CA PRO A 254 28.11 9.05 -16.93
C PRO A 254 27.89 10.55 -17.13
N GLN A 255 28.34 11.36 -16.17
CA GLN A 255 28.25 12.83 -16.17
C GLN A 255 26.81 13.42 -16.24
N GLN A 256 25.78 12.60 -16.07
CA GLN A 256 24.38 13.02 -16.06
C GLN A 256 23.73 12.92 -14.67
N GLN A 257 24.49 13.12 -13.60
CA GLN A 257 23.92 13.14 -12.24
C GLN A 257 22.89 14.28 -12.09
N PRO A 258 21.77 14.04 -11.39
CA PRO A 258 20.80 15.09 -11.14
C PRO A 258 21.36 16.11 -10.15
N ILE A 259 21.20 17.40 -10.47
CA ILE A 259 21.60 18.53 -9.63
C ILE A 259 20.33 19.30 -9.27
N VAL A 260 20.17 19.59 -7.97
CA VAL A 260 19.09 20.45 -7.47
C VAL A 260 19.71 21.78 -7.08
N TYR A 261 19.17 22.87 -7.61
CA TYR A 261 19.67 24.23 -7.39
C TYR A 261 18.50 25.19 -7.18
N GLN A 262 18.78 26.35 -6.59
CA GLN A 262 17.86 27.48 -6.58
C GLN A 262 18.13 28.33 -7.82
N ASP A 263 17.08 28.93 -8.38
CA ASP A 263 17.18 29.79 -9.56
C ASP A 263 18.26 30.87 -9.37
N GLY A 264 19.18 30.98 -10.32
CA GLY A 264 20.35 31.89 -10.25
C GLY A 264 21.58 31.32 -9.52
N GLN A 265 21.55 30.07 -9.04
CA GLN A 265 22.69 29.39 -8.40
C GLN A 265 23.19 28.17 -9.19
N GLU A 266 22.93 28.12 -10.50
CA GLU A 266 23.24 27.00 -11.38
C GLU A 266 24.73 26.66 -11.37
N ALA A 267 25.58 27.66 -11.60
CA ALA A 267 27.03 27.48 -11.69
C ALA A 267 27.62 26.93 -10.38
N GLN A 268 27.22 27.51 -9.25
CA GLN A 268 27.66 27.06 -7.93
C GLN A 268 27.20 25.63 -7.64
N ALA A 269 25.96 25.28 -8.01
CA ALA A 269 25.43 23.94 -7.82
C ALA A 269 26.18 22.90 -8.67
N ILE A 270 26.61 23.26 -9.88
CA ILE A 270 27.46 22.41 -10.75
C ILE A 270 28.82 22.17 -10.10
N GLU A 271 29.48 23.22 -9.62
CA GLU A 271 30.77 23.09 -8.94
C GLU A 271 30.68 22.21 -7.68
N GLN A 272 29.65 22.44 -6.86
CA GLN A 272 29.42 21.61 -5.67
C GLN A 272 29.09 20.16 -6.02
N ALA A 273 28.31 19.91 -7.08
CA ALA A 273 27.99 18.57 -7.54
C ALA A 273 29.24 17.82 -8.04
N ALA A 274 30.18 18.51 -8.67
CA ALA A 274 31.45 17.92 -9.12
C ALA A 274 32.32 17.40 -7.96
N LEU A 275 32.22 18.01 -6.77
CA LEU A 275 32.94 17.59 -5.57
C LEU A 275 32.28 16.43 -4.82
N ARG A 276 31.02 16.09 -5.13
CA ARG A 276 30.23 15.11 -4.37
C ARG A 276 30.00 13.84 -5.17
N LYS A 277 30.20 12.70 -4.51
CA LYS A 277 29.84 11.40 -5.09
C LYS A 277 28.37 11.09 -4.86
N THR A 278 27.75 10.46 -5.85
CA THR A 278 26.41 9.90 -5.71
C THR A 278 26.49 8.55 -4.99
N THR A 279 25.35 8.02 -4.56
CA THR A 279 25.31 6.65 -4.00
C THR A 279 25.79 5.60 -5.01
N LEU A 280 25.68 5.86 -6.32
CA LEU A 280 26.13 4.97 -7.40
C LEU A 280 27.65 5.05 -7.58
N THR A 281 28.21 6.25 -7.76
CA THR A 281 29.67 6.37 -7.93
C THR A 281 30.44 6.02 -6.67
N SER A 282 29.84 6.24 -5.49
CA SER A 282 30.42 5.75 -4.23
C SER A 282 30.35 4.23 -4.09
N TRP A 283 29.37 3.57 -4.71
CA TRP A 283 29.30 2.11 -4.70
C TRP A 283 30.41 1.50 -5.55
N PHE A 284 30.75 2.12 -6.68
CA PHE A 284 31.92 1.76 -7.47
C PHE A 284 33.21 1.85 -6.64
N GLU A 285 33.42 2.97 -5.95
CA GLU A 285 34.58 3.14 -5.05
C GLU A 285 34.56 2.15 -3.87
N LEU A 286 33.39 1.85 -3.32
CA LEU A 286 33.26 0.82 -2.27
C LEU A 286 33.73 -0.54 -2.80
N ASN A 287 33.28 -0.95 -3.99
CA ASN A 287 33.69 -2.21 -4.58
C ASN A 287 35.19 -2.23 -4.90
N LYS A 288 35.82 -1.12 -5.28
CA LYS A 288 37.29 -1.10 -5.48
C LYS A 288 38.06 -1.42 -4.20
N ASN A 289 37.56 -0.93 -3.07
CA ASN A 289 38.32 -0.88 -1.82
C ASN A 289 37.92 -1.97 -0.80
N ASP A 290 36.71 -2.53 -0.93
CA ASP A 290 36.18 -3.53 0.00
C ASP A 290 35.64 -4.76 -0.76
N PRO A 291 36.44 -5.84 -0.87
CA PRO A 291 36.02 -7.08 -1.53
C PRO A 291 34.75 -7.69 -0.93
N SER A 292 34.41 -7.40 0.34
CA SER A 292 33.17 -7.91 0.95
C SER A 292 31.89 -7.33 0.33
N ALA A 293 31.99 -6.20 -0.38
CA ALA A 293 30.87 -5.60 -1.11
C ALA A 293 30.62 -6.24 -2.49
N HIS A 294 31.58 -7.00 -3.05
CA HIS A 294 31.49 -7.54 -4.42
C HIS A 294 30.30 -8.48 -4.65
N ASN A 295 29.90 -9.20 -3.61
CA ASN A 295 28.79 -10.16 -3.66
C ASN A 295 27.44 -9.53 -3.25
N ILE A 296 27.39 -8.21 -3.05
CA ILE A 296 26.17 -7.50 -2.65
C ILE A 296 25.66 -6.70 -3.85
N SER A 297 24.40 -6.94 -4.24
CA SER A 297 23.75 -6.18 -5.30
C SER A 297 23.66 -4.70 -4.92
N TYR A 298 23.71 -3.79 -5.91
CA TYR A 298 23.60 -2.36 -5.62
C TYR A 298 22.34 -2.01 -4.81
N SER A 299 21.20 -2.66 -5.10
CA SER A 299 19.96 -2.52 -4.34
C SER A 299 20.02 -2.97 -2.89
N ASP A 300 20.94 -3.89 -2.54
CA ASP A 300 21.06 -4.45 -1.20
C ASP A 300 22.18 -3.82 -0.38
N ILE A 301 23.06 -3.02 -0.98
CA ILE A 301 24.12 -2.28 -0.27
C ILE A 301 23.60 -1.55 0.97
N PRO A 302 22.45 -0.85 0.95
CA PRO A 302 21.94 -0.17 2.14
C PRO A 302 21.68 -1.06 3.36
N GLN A 303 21.50 -2.37 3.16
CA GLN A 303 21.32 -3.36 4.24
C GLN A 303 22.63 -3.58 5.01
N TYR A 304 23.78 -3.46 4.34
CA TYR A 304 25.11 -3.75 4.90
C TYR A 304 25.97 -2.51 5.11
N TYR A 305 25.67 -1.43 4.40
CA TYR A 305 26.39 -0.17 4.44
C TYR A 305 25.43 1.01 4.63
N MET A 306 25.93 2.06 5.28
CA MET A 306 25.25 3.34 5.43
C MET A 306 25.96 4.37 4.56
N PHE A 307 25.19 5.13 3.79
CA PHE A 307 25.74 6.24 3.01
C PHE A 307 25.95 7.45 3.92
N ASP A 308 27.20 7.82 4.15
CA ASP A 308 27.56 9.03 4.86
C ASP A 308 27.47 10.23 3.92
N LYS A 309 26.46 11.08 4.15
CA LYS A 309 26.22 12.25 3.30
C LYS A 309 27.32 13.31 3.40
N SER A 310 28.06 13.36 4.51
CA SER A 310 29.14 14.35 4.71
C SER A 310 30.36 14.00 3.86
N THR A 311 30.80 12.75 3.93
CA THR A 311 31.96 12.25 3.17
C THR A 311 31.60 11.74 1.77
N THR A 312 30.30 11.58 1.48
CA THR A 312 29.77 10.95 0.25
C THR A 312 30.39 9.57 0.02
N ASN A 313 30.42 8.74 1.06
CA ASN A 313 30.99 7.39 1.02
C ASN A 313 30.07 6.38 1.71
N TRP A 314 30.20 5.11 1.33
CA TRP A 314 29.57 4.00 2.05
C TRP A 314 30.45 3.55 3.22
N LYS A 315 29.85 3.42 4.40
CA LYS A 315 30.50 2.90 5.62
C LYS A 315 29.79 1.63 6.08
N LYS A 316 30.51 0.63 6.59
CA LYS A 316 29.91 -0.60 7.11
C LYS A 316 28.87 -0.28 8.19
N ARG A 317 27.69 -0.86 8.04
CA ARG A 317 26.57 -0.70 8.97
C ARG A 317 26.76 -1.61 10.16
N GLN A 318 26.59 -1.06 11.36
CA GLN A 318 26.75 -1.80 12.61
C GLN A 318 25.47 -2.49 13.10
N ARG A 319 24.28 -1.94 12.77
CA ARG A 319 22.99 -2.47 13.23
C ARG A 319 21.81 -2.08 12.33
N GLY A 320 20.72 -2.85 12.44
CA GLY A 320 19.42 -2.53 11.84
C GLY A 320 19.31 -2.75 10.34
N GLY A 321 20.27 -3.43 9.72
CA GLY A 321 20.32 -3.67 8.27
C GLY A 321 19.11 -4.42 7.72
N GLN A 322 18.54 -5.33 8.52
CA GLN A 322 17.36 -6.12 8.16
C GLN A 322 16.13 -5.26 7.84
N ASN A 323 16.02 -4.09 8.48
CA ASN A 323 14.91 -3.15 8.29
C ASN A 323 15.24 -2.05 7.26
N VAL A 324 16.28 -2.21 6.45
CA VAL A 324 16.67 -1.26 5.40
C VAL A 324 16.40 -1.86 4.03
N ILE A 325 15.93 -1.01 3.11
CA ILE A 325 15.63 -1.39 1.72
C ILE A 325 16.24 -0.35 0.79
N GLY A 326 17.08 -0.78 -0.15
CA GLY A 326 17.53 0.09 -1.23
C GLY A 326 16.47 0.19 -2.32
N ARG A 327 16.24 1.40 -2.83
CA ARG A 327 15.26 1.66 -3.88
C ARG A 327 15.87 2.50 -4.99
N LEU A 328 16.04 1.87 -6.15
CA LEU A 328 16.36 2.57 -7.40
C LEU A 328 15.10 3.31 -7.91
N PRO A 329 15.23 4.55 -8.41
CA PRO A 329 14.12 5.31 -8.97
C PRO A 329 13.47 4.55 -10.13
N VAL A 330 12.20 4.85 -10.39
CA VAL A 330 11.55 4.40 -11.63
C VAL A 330 12.14 5.23 -12.78
N VAL A 331 12.59 4.55 -13.83
CA VAL A 331 13.09 5.18 -15.06
C VAL A 331 12.14 4.77 -16.18
N GLY A 332 11.69 5.72 -16.98
CA GLY A 332 10.79 5.45 -18.11
C GLY A 332 11.55 4.79 -19.27
N ILE A 333 10.87 3.97 -20.07
CA ILE A 333 11.51 3.28 -21.21
C ILE A 333 12.00 4.25 -22.30
N LEU A 334 11.41 5.44 -22.36
CA LEU A 334 11.84 6.52 -23.26
C LEU A 334 13.20 7.12 -22.87
N ASP A 335 13.62 6.97 -21.61
CA ASP A 335 14.98 7.27 -21.15
C ASP A 335 15.82 5.99 -21.29
N THR A 336 15.98 5.58 -22.56
CA THR A 336 16.39 4.25 -23.02
C THR A 336 17.63 3.73 -22.28
N GLU A 337 18.75 4.44 -22.35
CA GLU A 337 20.01 3.97 -21.79
C GLU A 337 20.00 3.94 -20.25
N ARG A 338 19.35 4.92 -19.61
CA ARG A 338 19.23 4.94 -18.14
C ARG A 338 18.29 3.83 -17.65
N TYR A 339 17.27 3.49 -18.44
CA TYR A 339 16.38 2.36 -18.17
C TYR A 339 17.14 1.04 -18.19
N TYR A 340 17.97 0.81 -19.21
CA TYR A 340 18.78 -0.39 -19.30
C TYR A 340 19.89 -0.46 -18.25
N LEU A 341 20.55 0.67 -17.96
CA LEU A 341 21.48 0.78 -16.81
C LEU A 341 20.79 0.37 -15.51
N ARG A 342 19.58 0.86 -15.26
CA ARG A 342 18.80 0.48 -14.08
C ARG A 342 18.55 -1.02 -14.00
N MET A 343 18.25 -1.68 -15.12
CA MET A 343 18.06 -3.13 -15.15
C MET A 343 19.35 -3.88 -14.78
N LEU A 344 20.49 -3.47 -15.34
CA LEU A 344 21.79 -4.06 -15.03
C LEU A 344 22.16 -3.87 -13.56
N LEU A 345 21.92 -2.69 -12.99
CA LEU A 345 22.17 -2.41 -11.56
C LEU A 345 21.32 -3.26 -10.60
N LEU A 346 20.20 -3.83 -11.06
CA LEU A 346 19.40 -4.78 -10.28
C LEU A 346 19.90 -6.22 -10.35
N ARG A 347 20.89 -6.50 -11.21
CA ARG A 347 21.35 -7.86 -11.53
C ARG A 347 22.84 -8.06 -11.29
N LYS A 348 23.66 -7.07 -11.63
CA LYS A 348 25.10 -7.08 -11.42
C LYS A 348 25.45 -6.66 -9.99
N SER A 349 26.43 -7.33 -9.41
CA SER A 349 27.10 -6.95 -8.16
C SER A 349 28.58 -6.64 -8.45
N GLY A 350 29.26 -5.99 -7.51
CA GLY A 350 30.72 -5.80 -7.56
C GLY A 350 31.28 -4.89 -8.64
N ALA A 351 30.45 -4.25 -9.48
CA ALA A 351 30.93 -3.34 -10.51
C ALA A 351 31.73 -2.16 -9.88
N ILE A 352 32.91 -1.87 -10.44
CA ILE A 352 33.77 -0.77 -9.99
C ILE A 352 33.76 0.45 -10.92
N SER A 353 32.97 0.40 -11.99
CA SER A 353 32.83 1.50 -12.95
C SER A 353 31.56 1.34 -13.80
N PHE A 354 31.24 2.34 -14.63
CA PHE A 354 30.22 2.19 -15.67
C PHE A 354 30.66 1.21 -16.77
N ASP A 355 31.96 1.15 -17.08
CA ASP A 355 32.50 0.23 -18.09
C ASP A 355 32.37 -1.23 -17.66
N ASP A 356 32.49 -1.53 -16.37
CA ASP A 356 32.23 -2.85 -15.80
C ASP A 356 30.76 -3.25 -15.96
N ILE A 357 29.84 -2.29 -15.80
CA ILE A 357 28.42 -2.52 -16.04
C ILE A 357 28.17 -2.82 -17.53
N LEU A 358 28.90 -2.16 -18.44
CA LEU A 358 28.85 -2.44 -19.89
C LEU A 358 29.54 -3.75 -20.28
N THR A 359 30.42 -4.29 -19.44
CA THR A 359 31.20 -5.49 -19.76
C THR A 359 30.44 -6.77 -19.40
N VAL A 360 30.11 -7.59 -20.38
CA VAL A 360 29.41 -8.88 -20.20
C VAL A 360 30.26 -9.98 -20.82
N ASN A 361 30.49 -11.07 -20.08
CA ASN A 361 31.36 -12.18 -20.51
C ASN A 361 32.76 -11.74 -20.98
N GLY A 362 33.32 -10.70 -20.35
CA GLY A 362 34.63 -10.14 -20.70
C GLY A 362 34.64 -9.20 -21.92
N LEU A 363 33.51 -9.00 -22.59
CA LEU A 363 33.38 -8.10 -23.74
C LEU A 363 32.66 -6.80 -23.34
N ARG A 364 33.28 -5.66 -23.63
CA ARG A 364 32.70 -4.35 -23.36
C ARG A 364 31.69 -3.98 -24.45
N CYS A 365 30.43 -3.85 -24.07
CA CYS A 365 29.36 -3.38 -24.96
C CYS A 365 29.46 -1.86 -25.20
N ILE A 366 28.83 -1.39 -26.27
CA ILE A 366 28.77 0.04 -26.62
C ILE A 366 27.69 0.75 -25.80
N THR A 367 26.55 0.11 -25.59
CA THR A 367 25.38 0.65 -24.90
C THR A 367 24.91 -0.25 -23.77
N PHE A 368 24.19 0.32 -22.80
CA PHE A 368 23.56 -0.45 -21.72
C PHE A 368 22.44 -1.35 -22.27
N GLN A 369 21.77 -0.94 -23.35
CA GLN A 369 20.82 -1.80 -24.07
C GLN A 369 21.50 -3.07 -24.57
N GLN A 370 22.62 -2.93 -25.27
CA GLN A 370 23.38 -4.07 -25.79
C GLN A 370 23.87 -4.95 -24.63
N ALA A 371 24.40 -4.34 -23.56
CA ALA A 371 24.79 -5.09 -22.36
C ALA A 371 23.60 -5.86 -21.76
N CYS A 372 22.38 -5.32 -21.77
CA CYS A 372 21.18 -6.06 -21.33
C CYS A 372 20.83 -7.23 -22.26
N GLN A 373 21.00 -7.07 -23.59
CA GLN A 373 20.82 -8.14 -24.58
C GLN A 373 21.81 -9.28 -24.34
N GLU A 374 23.11 -8.96 -24.28
CA GLU A 374 24.19 -9.93 -24.04
C GLU A 374 24.06 -10.62 -22.67
N TYR A 375 23.57 -9.90 -21.66
CA TYR A 375 23.29 -10.48 -20.33
C TYR A 375 22.02 -11.35 -20.32
N GLY A 376 21.24 -11.40 -21.42
CA GLY A 376 20.02 -12.19 -21.52
C GLY A 376 18.81 -11.60 -20.78
N LEU A 377 18.81 -10.29 -20.49
CA LEU A 377 17.69 -9.59 -19.85
C LEU A 377 16.59 -9.18 -20.85
N LEU A 378 16.96 -9.11 -22.13
CA LEU A 378 16.07 -8.74 -23.23
C LEU A 378 15.85 -10.00 -24.08
N ARG A 379 15.03 -10.93 -23.59
CA ARG A 379 14.52 -11.98 -24.48
C ARG A 379 13.60 -11.30 -25.48
N GLY A 380 13.90 -11.45 -26.77
CA GLY A 380 12.92 -11.19 -27.81
C GLY A 380 11.78 -12.20 -27.67
N ASP A 381 10.56 -11.75 -27.83
CA ASP A 381 9.46 -12.63 -28.22
C ASP A 381 9.82 -13.17 -29.62
N GLN A 382 10.52 -14.30 -29.67
CA GLN A 382 10.60 -15.14 -30.87
C GLN A 382 9.55 -16.23 -30.78
#